data_AF-X1JUR2-F1
#
_entry.id   AF-X1JUR2-F1
#
_cell.length_a   1.000
_cell.length_b   1.000
_cell.length_c   1.000
_cell.angle_alpha   90.00
_cell.angle_beta   90.00
_cell.angle_gamma   90.00
#
_symmetry.space_group_name_H-M   'P 1'
#
loop_
_entity.id
_entity.type
_entity.pdbx_description
1 polymer ?
#
loop_
_entity_poly.entity_id
_entity_poly.type
_entity_poly.pdbx_seq_one_letter_code
_entity_poly.pdbx_strand_id
1 'polypeptide(L)' 'TIYATHTPCILCAKMLVNAKIARFVSSGKYSDDAFVSLFREAGIEVEIKKKPPSRITYLD' A
#
# COMPACT_ATOMS: atom_id res chain seq x y z
N THR A 1 -2.44 -3.81 8.99
CA THR A 1 -2.46 -3.87 7.51
C THR A 1 -3.25 -2.70 6.99
N ILE A 2 -2.76 -2.02 5.94
CA ILE A 2 -3.50 -0.93 5.27
C ILE A 2 -3.74 -1.30 3.81
N TYR A 3 -4.93 -0.97 3.32
CA TYR A 3 -5.32 -1.08 1.92
C TYR A 3 -5.55 0.33 1.36
N ALA A 4 -4.93 0.64 0.24
CA ALA A 4 -5.10 1.89 -0.47
C ALA A 4 -5.24 1.64 -1.97
N THR A 5 -5.76 2.61 -2.72
CA THR A 5 -5.89 2.46 -4.17
C THR A 5 -4.57 2.70 -4.90
N HIS A 6 -3.68 3.52 -4.35
CA HIS A 6 -2.39 3.88 -4.94
C HIS A 6 -1.26 3.65 -3.92
N THR A 7 -0.04 3.46 -4.41
CA THR A 7 1.15 3.46 -3.56
C THR A 7 1.29 4.79 -2.81
N PRO A 8 1.87 4.80 -1.61
CA PRO A 8 1.96 6.02 -0.82
C PRO A 8 3.04 6.93 -1.40
N CYS A 9 2.80 8.24 -1.39
CA CYS A 9 3.89 9.19 -1.55
C CYS A 9 4.87 9.08 -0.37
N ILE A 10 6.06 9.68 -0.49
CA ILE A 10 7.09 9.60 0.55
C ILE A 10 6.62 10.09 1.94
N LEU A 11 5.72 11.08 1.99
CA LEU A 11 5.22 11.61 3.25
C LEU A 11 4.29 10.62 3.95
N CYS A 12 3.34 10.04 3.21
CA CYS A 12 2.48 8.97 3.70
C CYS A 12 3.31 7.75 4.13
N ALA A 13 4.33 7.38 3.34
CA ALA A 13 5.21 6.26 3.65
C ALA A 13 5.89 6.43 5.02
N LYS A 14 6.44 7.62 5.30
CA LYS A 14 7.03 7.94 6.62
C LYS A 14 6.02 7.80 7.77
N MET A 15 4.79 8.25 7.57
CA MET A 15 3.74 8.11 8.58
C MET A 15 3.36 6.64 8.83
N LEU A 16 3.28 5.84 7.76
CA LEU A 16 2.95 4.40 7.84
C LEU A 16 4.05 3.61 8.56
N VAL A 17 5.32 3.93 8.29
CA VAL A 17 6.46 3.37 9.03
C VAL A 17 6.41 3.73 10.51
N ASN A 18 6.16 5.00 10.83
CA ASN A 18 6.04 5.44 12.22
C ASN A 18 4.87 4.75 12.96
N ALA A 19 3.77 4.49 12.24
CA ALA A 19 2.63 3.73 12.75
C ALA A 19 2.89 2.22 12.90
N LYS A 20 4.06 1.72 12.46
CA LYS A 20 4.49 0.31 12.57
C LYS A 20 3.51 -0.68 11.97
N ILE A 21 2.95 -0.37 10.79
CA ILE A 21 2.12 -1.34 10.08
C ILE A 21 2.97 -2.51 9.57
N ALA A 22 2.43 -3.73 9.57
CA ALA A 22 3.15 -4.90 9.06
C ALA A 22 3.08 -5.03 7.53
N ARG A 23 1.97 -4.60 6.90
CA ARG A 23 1.69 -4.81 5.47
C ARG A 23 0.87 -3.69 4.86
N PHE A 24 1.25 -3.29 3.65
CA PHE A 24 0.59 -2.32 2.80
C PHE A 24 0.17 -2.97 1.47
N VAL A 25 -1.10 -2.81 1.11
CA VAL A 25 -1.68 -3.39 -0.10
C VAL A 25 -2.22 -2.28 -1.00
N SER A 26 -1.88 -2.32 -2.28
CA SER A 26 -2.40 -1.38 -3.29
C SER A 26 -2.78 -2.08 -4.59
N SER A 27 -3.62 -1.42 -5.41
CA SER A 27 -3.91 -1.86 -6.78
C SER A 27 -3.48 -0.88 -7.87
N GLY A 28 -2.95 0.27 -7.47
CA GLY A 28 -2.49 1.33 -8.33
C GLY A 28 -1.11 1.80 -7.89
N LYS A 29 -0.43 2.47 -8.81
CA LYS A 29 0.88 3.07 -8.60
C LYS A 29 0.74 4.58 -8.61
N TYR A 30 1.26 5.24 -7.58
CA TYR A 30 1.50 6.67 -7.54
C TYR A 30 2.77 7.00 -8.33
N SER A 31 2.97 8.27 -8.68
CA SER A 31 4.01 8.68 -9.64
C SER A 31 5.45 8.39 -9.20
N ASP A 32 5.70 8.25 -7.88
CA ASP A 32 7.02 8.00 -7.32
C ASP A 32 7.13 6.63 -6.65
N ASP A 33 8.36 6.10 -6.63
CA ASP A 33 8.73 4.83 -5.99
C ASP A 33 9.58 5.06 -4.72
N ALA A 34 9.62 6.28 -4.18
CA ALA A 34 10.50 6.63 -3.06
C ALA A 34 10.14 5.86 -1.77
N PHE A 35 8.90 5.40 -1.66
CA PHE A 35 8.46 4.58 -0.52
C PHE A 35 9.10 3.18 -0.47
N VAL A 36 9.60 2.66 -1.59
CA VAL A 36 10.04 1.25 -1.72
C VAL A 36 11.24 0.94 -0.82
N SER A 37 12.27 1.79 -0.85
CA SER A 37 13.44 1.61 0.03
C SER A 37 13.05 1.75 1.50
N LEU A 38 12.24 2.76 1.82
CA LEU A 38 11.79 3.04 3.18
C LEU A 38 11.01 1.85 3.78
N PHE A 39 10.08 1.27 3.01
CA PHE A 39 9.30 0.12 3.48
C PHE A 39 10.15 -1.14 3.59
N ARG A 40 11.11 -1.34 2.68
CA ARG A 40 12.06 -2.45 2.77
C ARG A 40 12.91 -2.36 4.05
N GLU A 41 13.44 -1.19 4.35
CA GLU A 41 14.24 -0.95 5.57
C GLU A 41 13.40 -1.13 6.84
N ALA A 42 12.15 -0.70 6.81
CA ALA A 42 11.22 -0.85 7.94
C ALA A 42 10.61 -2.27 8.06
N GLY A 43 10.88 -3.17 7.13
CA GLY A 43 10.32 -4.53 7.13
C GLY A 43 8.82 -4.60 6.84
N ILE A 44 8.27 -3.60 6.14
CA ILE A 44 6.85 -3.56 5.77
C ILE A 44 6.62 -4.31 4.47
N GLU A 45 5.73 -5.29 4.50
CA GLU A 45 5.36 -6.05 3.30
C GLU A 45 4.54 -5.17 2.34
N VAL A 46 4.89 -5.20 1.06
CA VAL A 46 4.14 -4.50 0.00
C VAL A 46 3.54 -5.49 -0.96
N GLU A 47 2.23 -5.39 -1.17
CA GLU A 47 1.51 -6.26 -2.08
C GLU A 47 0.73 -5.44 -3.11
N ILE A 48 0.99 -5.69 -4.40
CA ILE A 48 0.25 -5.08 -5.50
C ILE A 48 -0.78 -6.09 -6.02
N LYS A 49 -2.05 -5.80 -5.79
CA LYS A 49 -3.19 -6.61 -6.27
C LYS A 49 -3.76 -6.03 -7.55
N LYS A 50 -4.47 -6.86 -8.31
CA LYS A 50 -5.31 -6.37 -9.42
C LYS A 50 -6.45 -5.53 -8.85
N LYS A 51 -6.90 -4.52 -9.60
CA LYS A 51 -8.09 -3.74 -9.22
C LYS A 51 -9.30 -4.68 -9.11
N PRO A 52 -10.09 -4.58 -8.04
CA PRO A 52 -11.33 -5.33 -7.93
C PRO A 52 -12.34 -4.86 -9.00
N PRO A 53 -13.35 -5.68 -9.31
CA PRO A 53 -14.44 -5.26 -10.19
C PRO A 53 -15.18 -4.04 -9.60
N SER A 54 -15.73 -3.20 -10.47
CA SER A 54 -16.48 -1.99 -10.08
C SER A 54 -17.89 -2.28 -9.57
N ARG A 55 -18.39 -3.51 -9.77
CA ARG A 55 -19.69 -3.97 -9.30
C ARG A 55 -19.51 -4.69 -7.97
N ILE A 56 -20.23 -4.22 -6.95
CA ILE A 56 -20.30 -4.88 -5.64
C ILE A 56 -21.11 -6.17 -5.80
N THR A 57 -20.58 -7.26 -5.26
CA THR A 57 -21.25 -8.56 -5.14
C THR A 57 -21.26 -8.98 -3.68
N TYR A 58 -22.11 -9.95 -3.33
CA TYR A 58 -22.11 -10.54 -2.00
C TYR A 58 -21.07 -11.67 -1.93
N LEU A 59 -20.46 -11.85 -0.76
CA LEU A 59 -19.83 -13.12 -0.41
C LEU A 59 -20.99 -14.01 0.00
N ASP A 60 -21.37 -14.97 -0.85
CA ASP A 60 -22.36 -15.99 -0.49
C ASP A 60 -21.92 -16.76 0.77
#